data_AF-A0A374BPB9-F1
#
_entry.id   AF-A0A374BPB9-F1
#
_cell.length_a   1.000
_cell.length_b   1.000
_cell.length_c   1.000
_cell.angle_alpha   90.00
_cell.angle_beta   90.00
_cell.angle_gamma   90.00
#
_symmetry.space_group_name_H-M   'P 1'
#
loop_
_entity.id
_entity.type
_entity.pdbx_description
1 polymer ?
#
loop_
_entity_poly.entity_id
_entity_poly.type
_entity_poly.pdbx_seq_one_letter_code
_entity_poly.pdbx_strand_id
1 'polypeptide(L)'
;MLNNVIGRKIGKTTSIDSTSKDIAKKVLDYYYTNGLNIVKETDDGHYVIVKERHSYKRYKDDLIILETLEENGFPPDNKYYNKKGD
;
A
#
# COMPACT_ATOMS: atom_id res chain seq x y z
N MET A 1 -9.08 8.50 -9.35
CA MET A 1 -8.09 7.98 -10.33
C MET A 1 -6.62 8.34 -10.01
N LEU A 2 -6.34 9.40 -9.23
CA LEU A 2 -4.97 9.86 -8.93
C LEU A 2 -4.08 8.81 -8.23
N ASN A 3 -4.59 8.14 -7.19
CA ASN A 3 -3.80 7.12 -6.47
C ASN A 3 -3.41 5.95 -7.39
N ASN A 4 -4.25 5.60 -8.36
CA ASN A 4 -3.93 4.55 -9.34
C ASN A 4 -2.81 4.97 -10.29
N VAL A 5 -2.74 6.26 -10.68
CA VAL A 5 -1.62 6.78 -11.49
C VAL A 5 -0.30 6.65 -10.73
N ILE A 6 -0.32 7.02 -9.44
CA ILE A 6 0.82 6.89 -8.53
C ILE A 6 1.23 5.42 -8.39
N GLY A 7 0.28 4.52 -8.11
CA GLY A 7 0.53 3.08 -7.99
C GLY A 7 1.16 2.48 -9.24
N ARG A 8 0.68 2.85 -10.43
CA ARG A 8 1.30 2.43 -11.70
C ARG A 8 2.72 2.95 -11.87
N LYS A 9 3.01 4.17 -11.42
CA LYS A 9 4.37 4.73 -11.45
C LYS A 9 5.31 3.94 -10.55
N ILE A 10 4.88 3.63 -9.32
CA ILE A 10 5.63 2.78 -8.38
C ILE A 10 5.90 1.40 -9.01
N GLY A 11 4.88 0.78 -9.60
CA GLY A 11 5.02 -0.51 -10.28
C GLY A 11 6.03 -0.49 -11.43
N LYS A 12 6.01 0.56 -12.27
CA LYS A 12 6.96 0.72 -13.39
C LYS A 12 8.42 0.86 -12.95
N THR A 13 8.67 1.42 -11.76
CA THR A 13 10.03 1.59 -11.21
C THR A 13 10.44 0.45 -10.28
N THR A 14 9.58 -0.55 -10.11
CA THR A 14 9.86 -1.71 -9.25
C THR A 14 10.44 -2.84 -10.09
N SER A 15 11.43 -3.56 -9.53
CA SER A 15 12.06 -4.67 -10.25
C SER A 15 11.02 -5.74 -10.57
N ILE A 16 11.20 -6.44 -11.69
CA ILE A 16 10.38 -7.60 -12.04
C ILE A 16 10.55 -8.74 -11.03
N ASP A 17 11.71 -8.80 -10.37
CA ASP A 17 12.02 -9.79 -9.34
C ASP A 17 11.47 -9.42 -7.95
N SER A 18 10.81 -8.26 -7.82
CA SER A 18 10.22 -7.86 -6.54
C SER A 18 9.02 -8.73 -6.19
N THR A 19 8.98 -9.16 -4.94
CA THR A 19 7.86 -9.93 -4.38
C THR A 19 6.63 -9.03 -4.20
N SER A 20 5.45 -9.64 -3.99
CA SER A 20 4.24 -8.87 -3.65
C SER A 20 4.45 -8.07 -2.36
N LYS A 21 5.17 -8.63 -1.39
CA LYS A 21 5.55 -7.97 -0.13
C LYS A 21 6.43 -6.74 -0.38
N ASP A 22 7.41 -6.82 -1.28
CA ASP A 22 8.26 -5.68 -1.65
C ASP A 22 7.47 -4.55 -2.31
N ILE A 23 6.55 -4.90 -3.21
CA ILE A 23 5.66 -3.93 -3.87
C ILE A 23 4.78 -3.24 -2.83
N ALA A 24 4.17 -4.01 -1.92
CA ALA A 24 3.32 -3.46 -0.86
C ALA A 24 4.10 -2.51 0.06
N LYS A 25 5.34 -2.87 0.43
CA LYS A 25 6.22 -2.01 1.23
C LYS A 25 6.54 -0.69 0.51
N LYS A 26 6.91 -0.73 -0.78
CA LYS A 26 7.16 0.50 -1.56
C LYS A 26 5.96 1.44 -1.61
N VAL A 27 4.76 0.87 -1.74
CA VAL A 27 3.51 1.64 -1.72
C VAL A 27 3.26 2.26 -0.35
N LEU A 28 3.47 1.50 0.73
CA LEU A 28 3.35 1.99 2.10
C LEU A 28 4.34 3.15 2.38
N ASP A 29 5.61 2.97 2.04
CA ASP A 29 6.66 3.99 2.20
C ASP A 29 6.32 5.28 1.44
N TYR A 30 5.81 5.13 0.21
CA TYR A 30 5.39 6.26 -0.60
C TYR A 30 4.26 7.04 0.06
N TYR A 31 3.21 6.37 0.56
CA TYR A 31 2.07 7.07 1.17
C TYR A 31 2.35 7.61 2.58
N TYR A 32 3.26 6.99 3.33
CA TYR A 32 3.77 7.59 4.56
C TYR A 32 4.49 8.92 4.31
N THR A 33 5.31 8.96 3.26
CA THR A 33 6.10 10.15 2.91
C THR A 33 5.26 11.22 2.21
N ASN A 34 4.47 10.84 1.22
CA ASN A 34 3.82 11.74 0.27
C ASN A 34 2.32 11.89 0.47
N GLY A 35 1.69 11.04 1.29
CA GLY A 35 0.26 11.03 1.52
C GLY A 35 -0.58 10.43 0.39
N LEU A 36 -1.80 10.04 0.74
CA LEU A 36 -2.83 9.54 -0.15
C LEU A 36 -3.77 10.68 -0.54
N ASN A 37 -4.21 10.71 -1.80
CA ASN A 37 -5.26 11.65 -2.20
C ASN A 37 -6.62 11.12 -1.72
N ILE A 38 -7.29 11.88 -0.89
CA ILE A 38 -8.59 11.54 -0.28
C ILE A 38 -9.58 12.63 -0.65
N VAL A 39 -10.79 12.21 -1.00
CA VAL A 39 -11.90 13.14 -1.22
C VAL A 39 -12.54 13.44 0.13
N LYS A 40 -12.71 14.71 0.46
CA LYS A 40 -13.42 15.17 1.64
C LYS A 40 -14.55 16.11 1.25
N GLU A 41 -15.68 15.94 1.91
CA GLU A 41 -16.78 16.89 1.87
C GLU A 41 -16.44 18.07 2.79
N THR A 42 -16.74 19.28 2.34
CA THR A 42 -16.63 20.51 3.12
C THR A 42 -17.96 20.86 3.76
N ASP A 43 -17.95 21.71 4.79
CA ASP A 43 -19.16 22.05 5.57
C ASP A 43 -20.28 22.70 4.73
N ASP A 44 -19.94 23.22 3.56
CA ASP A 44 -20.86 23.81 2.59
C ASP A 44 -21.33 22.81 1.50
N GLY A 45 -21.01 21.53 1.64
CA GLY A 45 -21.45 20.45 0.75
C GLY A 45 -20.64 20.28 -0.55
N HIS A 46 -19.52 21.01 -0.70
CA HIS A 46 -18.59 20.79 -1.81
C HIS A 46 -17.62 19.64 -1.52
N TYR A 47 -16.94 19.15 -2.55
CA TYR A 47 -15.90 18.13 -2.42
C TYR A 47 -14.54 18.66 -2.82
N VAL A 48 -13.55 18.40 -1.97
CA VAL A 48 -12.15 18.75 -2.22
C VAL A 48 -11.26 17.51 -2.16
N ILE A 49 -10.14 17.56 -2.87
CA ILE A 49 -9.09 16.54 -2.77
C ILE A 49 -8.04 17.06 -1.79
N VAL A 50 -7.86 16.33 -0.69
CA VAL A 50 -6.77 16.56 0.26
C VAL A 50 -5.75 15.45 0.17
N LYS A 51 -4.54 15.73 0.65
CA LYS A 51 -3.45 14.77 0.71
C LYS A 51 -3.14 14.45 2.16
N GLU A 52 -3.48 13.24 2.59
CA GLU A 52 -3.31 12.81 3.98
C GLU A 52 -2.20 11.78 4.11
N ARG A 53 -1.27 12.04 5.02
CA ARG A 53 -0.17 11.11 5.33
C ARG A 53 -0.62 10.13 6.40
N HIS A 54 -0.15 8.89 6.30
CA HIS A 54 -0.21 7.97 7.43
C HIS A 54 0.55 8.57 8.61
N SER A 55 -0.04 8.49 9.80
CA SER A 55 0.69 8.79 11.03
C SER A 55 1.86 7.83 11.18
N TYR A 56 2.92 8.26 11.87
CA TYR A 56 4.06 7.38 12.11
C TYR A 56 3.65 6.09 12.84
N LYS A 57 2.72 6.18 13.81
CA LYS A 57 2.17 5.02 14.49
C LYS A 57 1.51 4.05 13.51
N ARG A 58 0.61 4.55 12.66
CA ARG A 58 -0.08 3.71 11.69
C ARG A 58 0.89 3.05 10.70
N TYR A 59 1.87 3.80 10.21
CA TYR A 59 2.92 3.27 9.36
C TYR A 59 3.70 2.14 10.03
N LYS A 60 4.06 2.29 11.32
CA LYS A 60 4.73 1.24 12.10
C LYS A 60 3.84 0.01 12.30
N ASP A 61 2.56 0.20 12.59
CA ASP A 61 1.60 -0.91 12.73
C ASP A 61 1.45 -1.69 11.40
N ASP A 62 1.32 -0.98 10.28
CA ASP A 62 1.23 -1.59 8.95
C ASP A 62 2.54 -2.30 8.54
N LEU A 63 3.71 -1.77 8.94
CA LEU A 63 5.00 -2.46 8.75
C LEU A 63 5.08 -3.78 9.52
N ILE A 64 4.63 -3.81 10.77
CA ILE A 64 4.61 -5.03 11.58
C ILE A 64 3.70 -6.07 10.89
N ILE A 65 2.54 -5.67 10.38
CA ILE A 65 1.66 -6.56 9.62
C ILE A 65 2.36 -7.07 8.35
N LEU A 66 3.01 -6.19 7.58
CA LEU A 66 3.75 -6.62 6.39
C LEU A 66 4.85 -7.64 6.73
N GLU A 67 5.55 -7.46 7.84
CA GLU A 67 6.60 -8.36 8.30
C GLU A 67 6.08 -9.78 8.56
N THR A 68 4.82 -9.95 9.00
CA THR A 68 4.22 -11.27 9.23
C THR A 68 3.72 -11.98 7.98
N LEU A 69 3.69 -11.30 6.82
CA LEU A 69 3.28 -11.90 5.56
C LEU A 69 4.44 -12.63 4.87
N GLU A 70 4.11 -13.67 4.12
CA GLU A 70 5.01 -14.33 3.18
C GLU A 70 5.32 -13.41 1.97
N GLU A 71 6.30 -13.80 1.15
CA GLU A 71 6.71 -13.05 -0.05
C GLU A 71 5.54 -12.80 -1.04
N ASN A 72 4.60 -13.74 -1.10
CA ASN A 72 3.39 -13.63 -1.92
C ASN A 72 2.39 -12.57 -1.41
N GLY A 73 2.63 -11.96 -0.25
CA GLY A 73 1.75 -10.94 0.36
C GLY A 73 0.58 -11.51 1.16
N PHE A 74 0.60 -12.80 1.52
CA PHE A 74 -0.42 -13.46 2.31
C PHE A 74 0.12 -13.97 3.65
N PRO A 75 -0.75 -14.19 4.66
CA PRO A 75 -0.35 -14.91 5.87
C PRO A 75 0.16 -16.33 5.56
N PRO A 76 1.07 -16.89 6.38
CA PRO A 76 1.65 -18.21 6.16
C PRO A 76 0.63 -19.37 6.05
N ASP A 77 -0.51 -19.24 6.73
CA ASP A 77 -1.60 -20.23 6.84
C ASP A 77 -2.79 -19.93 5.90
N ASN A 78 -2.59 -19.06 4.90
CA ASN A 78 -3.68 -18.66 4.01
C ASN A 78 -4.19 -19.84 3.15
N LYS A 79 -5.36 -20.38 3.51
CA LYS A 79 -6.06 -21.48 2.83
C LYS A 79 -6.49 -21.22 1.38
N TYR A 80 -6.47 -19.97 0.92
CA TYR A 80 -6.82 -19.59 -0.45
C TYR A 80 -5.61 -19.46 -1.37
N TYR A 81 -4.40 -19.40 -0.80
CA TYR A 81 -3.18 -19.42 -1.57
C TYR A 81 -2.66 -20.85 -1.68
N ASN A 82 -2.90 -21.47 -2.83
CA ASN A 82 -2.23 -22.72 -3.16
C ASN A 82 -0.74 -22.42 -3.36
N LYS A 83 0.08 -22.66 -2.33
CA LYS A 83 1.54 -22.80 -2.53
C LYS A 83 1.69 -23.86 -3.61
N LYS A 84 2.11 -23.48 -4.82
CA LYS A 84 2.47 -24.48 -5.83
C LYS A 84 3.50 -25.38 -5.17
N GLY A 85 3.20 -26.67 -5.04
CA GLY A 85 4.06 -27.62 -4.36
C GLY A 85 5.47 -27.59 -4.94
N ASP A 86 6.46 -27.70 -4.05
CA ASP A 86 7.88 -27.80 -4.36
C ASP A 86 8.20 -28.96 -5.33
#